data_AF-A0A2D4XKN1-F1
#
_entry.id   AF-A0A2D4XKN1-F1
#
_cell.length_a   1.000
_cell.length_b   1.000
_cell.length_c   1.000
_cell.angle_alpha   90.00
_cell.angle_beta   90.00
_cell.angle_gamma   90.00
#
_symmetry.space_group_name_H-M   'P 1'
#
loop_
_entity.id
_entity.type
_entity.pdbx_description
1 polymer ?
#
loop_
_entity_poly.entity_id
_entity_poly.type
_entity_poly.pdbx_seq_one_letter_code
_entity_poly.pdbx_strand_id
1 'polypeptide(L)'
;MELKYLIKKVNKHFNCDITQNKRERELVMARAAYFWLARYTTKKSAKKIGAAVGRDHASVLYGLSNLDNWVRFDDFFRVDFEALKMIVLSSYETKKMTAESLLYKYNTLLIENDILKKEIKNLKK
;
A
#
# COMPACT_ATOMS: atom_id res chain seq x y z
N MET A 1 -9.56 1.10 8.18
CA MET A 1 -8.74 1.64 9.29
C MET A 1 -8.79 3.16 9.33
N GLU A 2 -8.54 3.76 10.50
CA GLU A 2 -8.43 5.22 10.67
C GLU A 2 -7.00 5.71 10.42
N LEU A 3 -6.83 6.89 9.80
CA LEU A 3 -5.50 7.44 9.48
C LEU A 3 -4.67 7.70 10.75
N LYS A 4 -5.31 8.18 11.83
CA LYS A 4 -4.64 8.40 13.13
C LYS A 4 -4.03 7.12 13.70
N TYR A 5 -4.69 5.97 13.51
CA TYR A 5 -4.17 4.68 13.93
C TYR A 5 -2.90 4.31 13.16
N LEU A 6 -2.93 4.49 11.84
CA LEU A 6 -1.77 4.21 10.98
C LEU A 6 -0.58 5.10 11.34
N ILE A 7 -0.80 6.40 11.54
CA ILE A 7 0.24 7.35 11.97
C ILE A 7 0.88 6.87 13.27
N LYS A 8 0.09 6.52 14.28
CA LYS A 8 0.60 6.01 15.57
C LYS A 8 1.43 4.75 15.40
N LYS A 9 1.01 3.81 14.55
CA LYS A 9 1.73 2.55 14.30
C LYS A 9 3.05 2.79 13.58
N VAL A 10 3.05 3.63 12.55
CA VAL A 10 4.25 3.97 11.77
C VAL A 10 5.25 4.72 12.66
N ASN A 11 4.81 5.75 13.39
CA ASN A 11 5.66 6.51 14.31
C ASN A 11 6.31 5.61 15.36
N LYS A 12 5.54 4.69 15.95
CA LYS A 12 6.06 3.72 16.93
C LYS A 12 7.08 2.77 16.30
N HIS A 13 6.81 2.28 15.10
CA HIS A 13 7.65 1.28 14.42
C HIS A 13 9.00 1.85 14.00
N PHE A 14 9.00 3.02 13.37
CA PHE A 14 10.22 3.68 12.88
C PHE A 14 10.83 4.65 13.90
N ASN A 15 10.31 4.69 15.13
CA ASN A 15 10.73 5.62 16.18
C ASN A 15 10.88 7.07 15.69
N CYS A 16 9.86 7.57 14.98
CA CYS A 16 9.89 8.91 14.36
C CYS A 16 8.54 9.62 14.46
N ASP A 17 8.49 10.88 14.03
CA ASP A 17 7.24 11.62 13.84
C ASP A 17 7.04 12.03 12.39
N ILE A 18 6.25 11.25 11.66
CA ILE A 18 5.97 11.47 10.24
C ILE A 18 5.19 12.77 9.96
N THR A 19 4.69 13.48 10.97
CA THR A 19 4.00 14.78 10.79
C THR A 19 4.98 15.97 10.70
N GLN A 20 6.24 15.80 11.12
CA GLN A 20 7.22 16.89 11.15
C GLN A 20 7.53 17.44 9.77
N ASN A 21 7.81 18.74 9.63
CA ASN A 21 8.19 19.31 8.33
C ASN A 21 9.68 19.09 7.98
N LYS A 22 10.17 17.85 8.04
CA LYS A 22 11.56 17.48 7.68
C LYS A 22 11.60 16.52 6.49
N ARG A 23 12.72 16.54 5.76
CA ARG A 23 12.95 15.73 4.54
C ARG A 23 14.14 14.78 4.66
N GLU A 24 14.55 14.46 5.88
CA GLU A 24 15.52 13.38 6.15
C GLU A 24 15.02 12.07 5.51
N ARG A 25 15.95 11.31 4.92
CA ARG A 25 15.62 10.15 4.07
C ARG A 25 14.79 9.13 4.83
N GLU A 26 15.16 8.79 6.07
CA GLU A 26 14.42 7.82 6.89
C GLU A 26 12.98 8.30 7.12
N LEU A 27 12.79 9.59 7.39
CA LEU A 27 11.47 10.15 7.63
C LEU A 27 10.59 10.18 6.36
N VAL A 28 11.19 10.45 5.20
CA VAL A 28 10.49 10.37 3.91
C VAL A 28 10.07 8.94 3.61
N MET A 29 10.94 7.96 3.88
CA MET A 29 10.65 6.53 3.69
C MET A 29 9.58 6.03 4.68
N ALA A 30 9.63 6.46 5.95
CA ALA A 30 8.57 6.18 6.93
C ALA A 30 7.21 6.78 6.52
N ARG A 31 7.19 8.00 5.96
CA ARG A 31 5.96 8.57 5.36
C ARG A 31 5.46 7.73 4.20
N ALA A 32 6.34 7.23 3.34
CA ALA A 32 5.93 6.41 2.21
C ALA A 32 5.34 5.07 2.66
N ALA A 33 5.89 4.46 3.72
CA ALA A 33 5.27 3.30 4.36
C ALA A 33 3.84 3.62 4.87
N TYR A 34 3.66 4.77 5.53
CA TYR A 34 2.33 5.26 5.92
C TYR A 34 1.40 5.47 4.71
N PHE A 35 1.89 6.09 3.63
CA PHE A 35 1.11 6.33 2.41
C PHE A 35 0.63 5.03 1.77
N TRP A 36 1.51 4.03 1.69
CA TRP A 36 1.16 2.70 1.19
C TRP A 36 0.07 2.06 2.05
N LEU A 37 0.27 2.00 3.37
CA LEU A 37 -0.73 1.44 4.28
C LEU A 37 -2.07 2.17 4.16
N ALA A 38 -2.06 3.50 4.17
CA ALA A 38 -3.27 4.29 4.06
C ALA A 38 -3.97 4.10 2.71
N ARG A 39 -3.22 3.93 1.62
CA ARG A 39 -3.76 3.73 0.27
C ARG A 39 -4.45 2.37 0.11
N TYR A 40 -3.91 1.32 0.74
CA TYR A 40 -4.41 -0.05 0.59
C TYR A 40 -5.35 -0.53 1.72
N THR A 41 -5.40 0.18 2.86
CA THR A 41 -6.26 -0.20 4.02
C THR A 41 -7.40 0.79 4.30
N THR A 42 -7.51 1.85 3.49
CA THR A 42 -8.55 2.88 3.63
C THR A 42 -9.09 3.33 2.28
N LYS A 43 -10.28 3.94 2.27
CA LYS A 43 -10.88 4.58 1.09
C LYS A 43 -10.57 6.08 0.98
N LYS A 44 -9.53 6.58 1.66
CA LYS A 44 -9.21 8.02 1.69
C LYS A 44 -8.48 8.43 0.41
N SER A 45 -8.72 9.65 -0.06
CA SER A 45 -8.01 10.20 -1.22
C SER A 45 -6.56 10.56 -0.88
N ALA A 46 -5.68 10.62 -1.88
CA ALA A 46 -4.29 11.05 -1.69
C ALA A 46 -4.20 12.42 -0.98
N LYS A 47 -5.09 13.36 -1.31
CA LYS A 47 -5.22 14.65 -0.61
C LYS A 47 -5.48 14.48 0.89
N LYS A 48 -6.43 13.61 1.28
CA LYS A 48 -6.73 13.35 2.70
C LYS A 48 -5.61 12.60 3.41
N ILE A 49 -4.96 11.66 2.73
CA ILE A 49 -3.83 10.87 3.26
C ILE A 49 -2.65 11.78 3.58
N GLY A 50 -2.25 12.62 2.62
CA GLY A 50 -1.15 13.58 2.79
C GLY A 50 -1.48 14.61 3.86
N ALA A 51 -2.69 15.19 3.83
CA ALA A 51 -3.09 16.22 4.78
C ALA A 51 -3.02 15.75 6.24
N ALA A 52 -3.31 14.47 6.50
CA ALA A 52 -3.23 13.89 7.84
C ALA A 52 -1.81 13.86 8.43
N VAL A 53 -0.77 14.04 7.61
CA VAL A 53 0.64 14.14 8.03
C VAL A 53 1.30 15.44 7.56
N GLY A 54 0.51 16.48 7.26
CA GLY A 54 1.03 17.79 6.87
C GLY A 54 1.68 17.81 5.48
N ARG A 55 1.23 16.96 4.56
CA ARG A 55 1.76 16.84 3.19
C ARG A 55 0.69 17.02 2.12
N ASP A 56 1.12 17.39 0.92
CA ASP A 56 0.24 17.43 -0.24
C ASP A 56 0.06 16.04 -0.88
N HIS A 57 -0.87 15.97 -1.83
CA HIS A 57 -1.14 14.75 -2.59
C HIS A 57 0.04 14.35 -3.48
N ALA A 58 0.85 15.30 -3.95
CA ALA A 58 2.03 15.03 -4.78
C ALA A 58 3.09 14.26 -3.98
N SER A 59 3.30 14.59 -2.71
CA SER A 59 4.17 13.87 -1.78
C SER A 59 3.73 12.41 -1.60
N VAL A 60 2.41 12.18 -1.56
CA VAL A 60 1.84 10.83 -1.48
C VAL A 60 2.19 10.03 -2.74
N LEU A 61 1.94 10.60 -3.92
CA LEU A 61 2.26 9.95 -5.20
C LEU A 61 3.76 9.68 -5.33
N TYR A 62 4.59 10.67 -5.01
CA TYR A 62 6.05 10.52 -5.01
C TYR A 62 6.51 9.38 -4.09
N GLY A 63 6.04 9.35 -2.85
CA GLY A 63 6.41 8.29 -1.90
C GLY A 63 6.00 6.90 -2.40
N LEU A 64 4.80 6.77 -2.97
CA LEU A 64 4.33 5.50 -3.53
C LEU A 64 5.14 5.05 -4.75
N SER A 65 5.44 5.96 -5.69
CA SER A 65 6.22 5.64 -6.90
C SER A 65 7.67 5.24 -6.60
N ASN A 66 8.26 5.73 -5.52
CA ASN A 66 9.64 5.41 -5.14
C ASN A 66 9.76 4.23 -4.18
N LEU A 67 8.66 3.80 -3.56
CA LEU A 67 8.66 2.77 -2.53
C LEU A 67 9.28 1.45 -3.01
N ASP A 68 8.93 1.00 -4.21
CA ASP A 68 9.44 -0.26 -4.77
C ASP A 68 10.97 -0.21 -4.95
N ASN A 69 11.51 0.93 -5.37
CA ASN A 69 12.96 1.12 -5.48
C ASN A 69 13.62 1.09 -4.10
N TRP A 70 13.04 1.76 -3.10
CA TRP A 70 13.60 1.73 -1.74
C TRP A 70 13.55 0.34 -1.13
N VAL A 71 12.44 -0.39 -1.28
CA VAL A 71 12.33 -1.79 -0.83
C VAL A 71 13.33 -2.70 -1.55
N ARG A 72 13.62 -2.43 -2.83
CA ARG A 72 14.57 -3.22 -3.61
C ARG A 72 16.02 -3.00 -3.20
N PHE A 73 16.41 -1.75 -2.93
CA PHE A 73 17.82 -1.38 -2.75
C PHE A 73 18.22 -1.09 -1.30
N ASP A 74 17.27 -1.03 -0.37
CA ASP A 74 17.50 -0.78 1.05
C ASP A 74 16.96 -1.95 1.88
N ASP A 75 17.85 -2.91 2.17
CA ASP A 75 17.50 -4.15 2.87
C ASP A 75 16.93 -3.91 4.26
N PHE A 76 17.49 -2.94 5.00
CA PHE A 76 17.01 -2.56 6.33
C PHE A 76 15.60 -2.03 6.26
N PHE A 77 15.36 -1.07 5.37
CA PHE A 77 14.02 -0.52 5.17
C PHE A 77 13.02 -1.59 4.71
N ARG A 78 13.41 -2.50 3.82
CA ARG A 78 12.54 -3.60 3.39
C ARG A 78 12.10 -4.43 4.59
N VAL A 79 13.05 -4.89 5.42
CA VAL A 79 12.74 -5.72 6.59
C VAL A 79 11.80 -4.99 7.54
N ASP A 80 12.08 -3.71 7.84
CA ASP A 80 11.22 -2.90 8.70
C ASP A 80 9.83 -2.69 8.11
N PHE A 81 9.73 -2.42 6.81
CA PHE A 81 8.46 -2.21 6.14
C PHE A 81 7.61 -3.49 6.12
N GLU A 82 8.21 -4.65 5.84
CA GLU A 82 7.52 -5.94 5.92
C GLU A 82 7.02 -6.25 7.33
N ALA A 83 7.85 -6.02 8.36
CA ALA A 83 7.45 -6.18 9.76
C ALA A 83 6.27 -5.28 10.12
N LEU A 84 6.31 -4.00 9.71
CA LEU A 84 5.20 -3.06 9.92
C LEU A 84 3.92 -3.54 9.21
N LYS A 85 4.02 -4.00 7.96
CA LYS A 85 2.88 -4.57 7.24
C LYS A 85 2.29 -5.76 7.99
N MET A 86 3.11 -6.68 8.50
CA MET A 86 2.62 -7.80 9.30
C MET A 86 1.89 -7.33 10.56
N ILE A 87 2.43 -6.35 11.29
CA ILE A 87 1.81 -5.82 12.52
C ILE A 87 0.46 -5.14 12.22
N VAL A 88 0.38 -4.37 11.14
CA VAL A 88 -0.82 -3.60 10.79
C VAL A 88 -1.87 -4.51 10.15
N LEU A 89 -1.46 -5.37 9.21
CA LEU A 89 -2.37 -6.20 8.41
C LEU A 89 -2.75 -7.52 9.08
N SER A 90 -2.03 -8.00 10.10
CA SER A 90 -2.49 -9.15 10.91
C SER A 90 -3.79 -8.85 11.66
N SER A 91 -4.10 -7.56 11.89
CA SER A 91 -5.38 -7.11 12.45
C SER A 91 -6.48 -6.92 11.41
N TYR A 92 -6.14 -7.01 10.11
CA TYR A 92 -7.15 -7.20 9.08
C TYR A 92 -7.68 -8.62 9.24
N GLU A 93 -8.99 -8.82 9.16
CA GLU A 93 -9.51 -10.12 8.71
C GLU A 93 -8.86 -10.39 7.36
N THR A 94 -7.75 -11.10 7.36
CA THR A 94 -7.40 -11.89 6.21
C THR A 94 -8.59 -12.81 6.06
N LYS A 95 -9.42 -12.63 5.03
CA LYS A 95 -9.95 -13.83 4.38
C LYS A 95 -8.71 -14.62 4.03
N LYS A 96 -8.26 -15.52 4.92
CA LYS A 96 -7.24 -16.52 4.62
C LYS A 96 -7.89 -17.34 3.54
N MET A 97 -7.65 -16.92 2.30
CA MET A 97 -8.14 -17.61 1.14
C MET A 97 -7.25 -18.83 1.06
N THR A 98 -7.84 -20.00 1.20
CA THR A 98 -7.10 -21.26 1.03
C THR A 98 -6.44 -21.25 -0.35
N ALA A 99 -5.34 -21.99 -0.50
CA ALA A 99 -4.69 -22.14 -1.80
C ALA A 99 -5.69 -22.55 -2.89
N GLU A 100 -6.67 -23.40 -2.54
CA GLU A 100 -7.79 -23.81 -3.38
C GLU A 100 -8.70 -22.65 -3.79
N SER A 101 -9.08 -21.79 -2.85
CA SER A 101 -9.94 -20.64 -3.16
C SER A 101 -9.21 -19.60 -4.02
N LEU A 102 -7.90 -19.46 -3.87
CA LEU A 102 -7.06 -18.65 -4.76
C LEU A 102 -6.96 -19.25 -6.15
N LEU A 103 -6.71 -20.55 -6.26
CA LEU A 103 -6.65 -21.27 -7.53
C LEU A 103 -7.99 -21.19 -8.28
N TYR A 104 -9.11 -21.35 -7.57
CA TYR A 104 -10.44 -21.21 -8.14
C TYR A 104 -10.65 -19.82 -8.74
N LYS A 105 -10.37 -18.75 -7.97
CA LYS A 105 -10.50 -17.37 -8.48
C LYS A 105 -9.61 -17.09 -9.68
N TYR A 106 -8.37 -17.59 -9.65
CA TYR A 106 -7.44 -17.45 -10.77
C TYR A 106 -7.98 -18.11 -12.04
N ASN A 107 -8.49 -19.34 -11.94
CA ASN A 107 -9.08 -20.04 -13.07
C ASN A 107 -10.35 -19.36 -13.59
N THR A 108 -11.21 -18.85 -12.70
CA THR A 108 -12.38 -18.06 -13.09
C THR A 108 -11.98 -16.82 -13.90
N LEU A 109 -10.97 -16.07 -13.43
CA LEU A 109 -10.46 -14.89 -14.13
C LEU A 109 -9.89 -15.22 -15.52
N LEU A 110 -9.23 -16.36 -15.69
CA LEU A 110 -8.75 -16.80 -17.00
C LEU A 110 -9.90 -17.06 -17.98
N ILE A 111 -10.96 -17.72 -17.51
CA ILE A 111 -12.15 -17.99 -18.33
C ILE A 111 -12.84 -16.69 -18.74
N GLU A 112 -13.07 -15.78 -17.78
CA GLU A 112 -13.67 -14.47 -18.04
C GLU A 112 -12.85 -13.67 -19.06
N ASN A 113 -11.53 -13.69 -18.95
CA ASN A 113 -10.65 -12.99 -19.87
C ASN A 113 -10.73 -13.58 -21.30
N ASP A 114 -10.81 -14.90 -21.43
CA ASP A 114 -11.00 -15.54 -22.74
C ASP A 114 -12.34 -15.16 -23.39
N ILE A 115 -13.42 -15.10 -22.60
CA ILE A 115 -14.73 -14.63 -23.05
C ILE A 115 -14.64 -13.17 -23.51
N LEU A 116 -14.08 -12.29 -22.68
CA LEU A 116 -13.93 -10.87 -23.00
C LEU A 116 -13.09 -10.66 -24.27
N LYS A 117 -12.02 -11.44 -24.46
CA LYS A 117 -11.21 -11.40 -25.70
C LYS A 117 -12.02 -11.78 -26.93
N LYS A 118 -12.89 -12.79 -26.83
CA LYS A 118 -13.79 -13.19 -27.91
C LYS A 118 -14.83 -12.10 -28.21
N GLU A 119 -15.42 -11.50 -27.19
CA GLU A 119 -16.37 -10.40 -27.34
C GLU A 119 -15.71 -9.18 -28.00
N ILE A 120 -14.52 -8.78 -27.55
CA ILE A 120 -13.76 -7.69 -28.16
C ILE A 120 -13.46 -7.98 -29.64
N LYS A 121 -13.13 -9.23 -29.98
CA LYS A 121 -12.89 -9.64 -31.37
C LYS A 121 -14.17 -9.53 -32.22
N ASN A 122 -15.33 -9.84 -31.64
CA ASN A 122 -16.62 -9.73 -32.33
C ASN A 122 -17.05 -8.26 -32.51
N LEU A 123 -16.75 -7.38 -31.54
CA LEU A 123 -17.05 -5.95 -31.61
C LEU A 123 -16.13 -5.16 -32.55
N LYS A 124 -14.95 -5.72 -32.87
CA LYS A 124 -13.98 -5.13 -33.82
C LYS A 124 -14.16 -5.63 -35.26
N LYS A 125 -15.14 -6.50 -35.51
CA LYS A 125 -15.58 -6.87 -36.85
C LYS A 125 -16.71 -5.94 -37.29
#